data_AF-Q5GX01-F1
#
_entry.id   AF-Q5GX01-F1
#
_cell.length_a   1.000
_cell.length_b   1.000
_cell.length_c   1.000
_cell.angle_alpha   90.00
_cell.angle_beta   90.00
_cell.angle_gamma   90.00
#
_symmetry.space_group_name_H-M   'P 1'
#
loop_
_entity.id
_entity.type
_entity.pdbx_description
1 polymer ?
#
loop_
_entity_poly.entity_id
_entity_poly.type
_entity_poly.pdbx_seq_one_letter_code
_entity_poly.pdbx_strand_id
1 'polypeptide(L)'
;MSREVSVGVSYFGKVPSRGDFVRAADNHQLLGWLDRWAGLSVDLLSQNPDWKRLYDEAPDIHYAFLGSRSKMVLCGHFQPSRDASQRRFPLLSAVRLEASEPLSFIARSPLAMSKVWSGLSRMAKQAMVADDAGPALTALADTRYTLSTDASAYNATFNDFLDIQTVGSIEALLRTAGHPDVSLKKLLPALGLLLQPILAGGNVSVDKALELPLVQDALYRPLLAAFWLDIVACFVARGDFELAVLIRNDAAPRMLIGFNGADHQALRAALDPREAGDFLIRVQDADWVEDYMHSDYNLNKLASYLDRDDLALKTARKLFGETFLGT
;
A
#
# COMPACT_ATOMS: atom_id res chain seq x y z
N MET A 1 -8.29 -14.81 21.46
CA MET A 1 -7.71 -15.92 20.66
C MET A 1 -7.64 -15.42 19.23
N SER A 2 -6.44 -15.29 18.66
CA SER A 2 -6.24 -14.83 17.28
C SER A 2 -6.94 -15.79 16.32
N ARG A 3 -7.85 -15.27 15.49
CA ARG A 3 -8.54 -16.08 14.48
C ARG A 3 -7.60 -16.24 13.28
N GLU A 4 -6.95 -17.39 13.19
CA GLU A 4 -6.13 -17.74 12.02
C GLU A 4 -6.99 -18.35 10.91
N VAL A 5 -6.66 -18.03 9.67
CA VAL A 5 -7.30 -18.57 8.47
C VAL A 5 -6.25 -19.07 7.50
N SER A 6 -6.58 -20.12 6.75
CA SER A 6 -5.79 -20.61 5.62
C SER A 6 -6.40 -20.11 4.32
N VAL A 7 -5.62 -19.38 3.52
CA VAL A 7 -6.07 -18.79 2.27
C VAL A 7 -5.31 -19.36 1.08
N GLY A 8 -6.03 -19.72 0.02
CA GLY A 8 -5.46 -20.16 -1.26
C GLY A 8 -5.12 -18.98 -2.17
N VAL A 9 -4.14 -19.20 -3.03
CA VAL A 9 -3.73 -18.25 -4.05
C VAL A 9 -4.45 -18.54 -5.36
N SER A 10 -5.04 -17.51 -5.95
CA SER A 10 -5.46 -17.52 -7.36
C SER A 10 -4.54 -16.62 -8.17
N TYR A 11 -4.33 -16.92 -9.45
CA TYR A 11 -3.53 -16.10 -10.34
C TYR A 11 -4.16 -15.99 -11.73
N PHE A 12 -3.80 -14.91 -12.44
CA PHE A 12 -4.20 -14.66 -13.82
C PHE A 12 -3.18 -13.72 -14.47
N GLY A 13 -2.85 -13.97 -15.74
CA GLY A 13 -2.01 -13.04 -16.48
C GLY A 13 -1.19 -13.66 -17.59
N LYS A 14 -0.08 -13.02 -17.93
CA LYS A 14 0.88 -13.50 -18.92
C LYS A 14 2.22 -13.84 -18.29
N VAL A 15 2.91 -14.80 -18.89
CA VAL A 15 4.29 -15.19 -18.55
C VAL A 15 5.09 -15.37 -19.84
N PRO A 16 6.40 -15.10 -19.85
CA PRO A 16 7.19 -15.12 -21.09
C PRO A 16 7.19 -16.47 -21.82
N SER A 17 7.08 -17.59 -21.09
CA SER A 17 7.15 -18.94 -21.66
C SER A 17 5.82 -19.45 -22.26
N ARG A 18 4.75 -18.65 -22.27
CA ARG A 18 3.42 -19.08 -22.74
C ARG A 18 2.89 -18.07 -23.77
N GLY A 19 2.21 -18.56 -24.80
CA GLY A 19 1.63 -17.72 -25.85
C GLY A 19 0.32 -17.03 -25.45
N ASP A 20 -0.45 -17.66 -24.55
CA ASP A 20 -1.76 -17.20 -24.10
C ASP A 20 -1.79 -16.90 -22.60
N PHE A 21 -2.94 -16.41 -22.13
CA PHE A 21 -3.17 -16.18 -20.70
C PHE A 21 -3.06 -17.47 -19.89
N VAL A 22 -2.39 -17.39 -18.76
CA VAL A 22 -2.36 -18.43 -17.73
C VAL A 22 -3.30 -18.04 -16.59
N ARG A 23 -3.96 -19.03 -15.98
CA ARG A 23 -4.88 -18.78 -14.87
C ARG A 23 -5.00 -19.98 -13.95
N ALA A 24 -5.27 -19.71 -12.68
CA ALA A 24 -5.74 -20.73 -11.74
C ALA A 24 -7.12 -21.28 -12.19
N ALA A 25 -7.41 -22.52 -11.78
CA ALA A 25 -8.66 -23.18 -12.15
C ALA A 25 -9.89 -22.64 -11.39
N ASP A 26 -9.69 -21.95 -10.27
CA ASP A 26 -10.75 -21.50 -9.37
C ASP A 26 -11.00 -19.99 -9.44
N ASN A 27 -12.01 -19.52 -8.69
CA ASN A 27 -12.31 -18.10 -8.45
C ASN A 27 -12.50 -17.23 -9.70
N HIS A 28 -13.20 -17.73 -10.73
CA HIS A 28 -13.41 -17.03 -12.00
C HIS A 28 -13.92 -15.58 -11.88
N GLN A 29 -14.80 -15.29 -10.93
CA GLN A 29 -15.30 -13.93 -10.71
C GLN A 29 -14.18 -12.98 -10.26
N LEU A 30 -13.30 -13.45 -9.36
CA LEU A 30 -12.13 -12.68 -8.91
C LEU A 30 -11.16 -12.47 -10.07
N LEU A 31 -10.88 -13.52 -10.84
CA LEU A 31 -9.95 -13.42 -11.97
C LEU A 31 -10.45 -12.44 -13.04
N GLY A 32 -11.75 -12.48 -13.38
CA GLY A 32 -12.33 -11.53 -14.32
C GLY A 32 -12.38 -10.09 -13.79
N TRP A 33 -12.44 -9.90 -12.47
CA TRP A 33 -12.32 -8.57 -11.86
C TRP A 33 -10.89 -8.04 -11.89
N LEU A 34 -9.90 -8.89 -11.58
CA LEU A 34 -8.47 -8.55 -11.66
C LEU A 34 -8.06 -8.22 -13.09
N ASP A 35 -8.55 -9.00 -14.07
CA ASP A 35 -8.35 -8.75 -15.49
C ASP A 35 -8.81 -7.35 -15.89
N ARG A 36 -10.06 -6.98 -15.55
CA ARG A 36 -10.58 -5.64 -15.84
C ARG A 36 -9.80 -4.54 -15.13
N TRP A 37 -9.49 -4.70 -13.85
CA TRP A 37 -8.74 -3.69 -13.08
C TRP A 37 -7.37 -3.42 -13.69
N ALA A 38 -6.59 -4.47 -13.97
CA ALA A 38 -5.27 -4.31 -14.58
C ALA A 38 -5.36 -3.87 -16.05
N GLY A 39 -6.30 -4.42 -16.82
CA GLY A 39 -6.53 -4.06 -18.23
C GLY A 39 -6.83 -2.57 -18.39
N LEU A 40 -7.81 -2.04 -17.66
CA LEU A 40 -8.14 -0.61 -17.69
C LEU A 40 -6.97 0.27 -17.25
N SER A 41 -6.17 -0.19 -16.28
CA SER A 41 -5.00 0.56 -15.81
C SER A 41 -3.89 0.62 -16.87
N VAL A 42 -3.65 -0.50 -17.58
CA VAL A 42 -2.70 -0.56 -18.70
C VAL A 42 -3.22 0.25 -19.90
N ASP A 43 -4.53 0.22 -20.16
CA ASP A 43 -5.16 1.04 -21.21
C ASP A 43 -4.97 2.53 -20.93
N LEU A 44 -5.17 2.96 -19.68
CA LEU A 44 -4.88 4.34 -19.26
C LEU A 44 -3.39 4.68 -19.39
N LEU A 45 -2.51 3.78 -18.98
CA LEU A 45 -1.07 3.96 -19.14
C LEU A 45 -0.70 4.11 -20.62
N SER A 46 -1.38 3.39 -21.52
CA SER A 46 -1.13 3.39 -22.97
C SER A 46 -1.37 4.72 -23.68
N GLN A 47 -2.03 5.68 -23.00
CA GLN A 47 -2.18 7.06 -23.47
C GLN A 47 -0.83 7.80 -23.50
N ASN A 48 0.15 7.36 -22.69
CA ASN A 48 1.52 7.86 -22.75
C ASN A 48 2.27 7.20 -23.93
N PRO A 49 2.87 7.94 -24.87
CA PRO A 49 3.65 7.35 -25.98
C PRO A 49 4.76 6.38 -25.53
N ASP A 50 5.33 6.62 -24.34
CA ASP A 50 6.43 5.84 -23.75
C ASP A 50 5.95 4.66 -22.89
N TRP A 51 4.64 4.37 -22.87
CA TRP A 51 4.04 3.42 -21.92
C TRP A 51 4.67 2.03 -21.91
N LYS A 52 5.16 1.54 -23.06
CA LYS A 52 5.77 0.20 -23.16
C LYS A 52 7.04 0.13 -22.33
N ARG A 53 7.88 1.17 -22.42
CA ARG A 53 9.11 1.29 -21.64
C ARG A 53 8.78 1.46 -20.17
N LEU A 54 7.84 2.37 -19.85
CA LEU A 54 7.40 2.61 -18.47
C LEU A 54 6.87 1.34 -17.80
N TYR A 55 6.03 0.58 -18.51
CA TYR A 55 5.48 -0.68 -18.02
C TYR A 55 6.57 -1.75 -17.86
N ASP A 56 7.47 -1.90 -18.83
CA ASP A 56 8.55 -2.91 -18.77
C ASP A 56 9.59 -2.60 -17.67
N GLU A 57 9.81 -1.33 -17.37
CA GLU A 57 10.73 -0.85 -16.32
C GLU A 57 10.05 -0.69 -14.95
N ALA A 58 8.73 -0.82 -14.89
CA ALA A 58 7.98 -0.65 -13.64
C ALA A 58 8.43 -1.71 -12.60
N PRO A 59 8.53 -1.33 -11.31
CA PRO A 59 8.75 -2.30 -10.26
C PRO A 59 7.54 -3.22 -10.10
N ASP A 60 7.74 -4.34 -9.43
CA ASP A 60 6.63 -5.14 -8.96
C ASP A 60 5.87 -4.42 -7.83
N ILE A 61 4.55 -4.65 -7.75
CA ILE A 61 3.67 -3.94 -6.82
C ILE A 61 2.97 -4.95 -5.92
N HIS A 62 3.07 -4.76 -4.61
CA HIS A 62 2.15 -5.39 -3.68
C HIS A 62 0.86 -4.57 -3.62
N TYR A 63 -0.29 -5.22 -3.66
CA TYR A 63 -1.56 -4.52 -3.55
C TYR A 63 -2.46 -5.12 -2.47
N ALA A 64 -3.33 -4.27 -1.92
CA ALA A 64 -4.47 -4.68 -1.12
C ALA A 64 -5.66 -3.74 -1.32
N PHE A 65 -6.86 -4.29 -1.22
CA PHE A 65 -8.13 -3.58 -1.19
C PHE A 65 -8.82 -3.87 0.14
N LEU A 66 -9.13 -2.81 0.89
CA LEU A 66 -9.56 -2.86 2.28
C LEU A 66 -10.73 -1.91 2.49
N GLY A 67 -11.89 -2.40 2.93
CA GLY A 67 -13.02 -1.53 3.28
C GLY A 67 -13.00 -1.11 4.74
N SER A 68 -13.36 0.14 5.05
CA SER A 68 -13.59 0.58 6.44
C SER A 68 -14.83 -0.08 7.06
N ARG A 69 -15.80 -0.49 6.23
CA ARG A 69 -17.03 -1.20 6.62
C ARG A 69 -17.15 -2.61 6.04
N SER A 70 -16.41 -2.91 4.98
CA SER A 70 -16.41 -4.24 4.35
C SER A 70 -15.40 -5.18 5.00
N LYS A 71 -15.85 -6.37 5.40
CA LYS A 71 -14.98 -7.44 5.90
C LYS A 71 -14.12 -8.06 4.81
N MET A 72 -14.51 -7.88 3.56
CA MET A 72 -13.79 -8.47 2.43
C MET A 72 -12.46 -7.78 2.26
N VAL A 73 -11.40 -8.57 2.35
CA VAL A 73 -10.04 -8.14 2.08
C VAL A 73 -9.52 -8.92 0.89
N LEU A 74 -8.95 -8.20 -0.06
CA LEU A 74 -8.24 -8.78 -1.19
C LEU A 74 -6.82 -8.24 -1.14
N CYS A 75 -5.82 -9.11 -1.18
CA CYS A 75 -4.43 -8.67 -1.37
C CYS A 75 -3.69 -9.58 -2.33
N GLY A 76 -2.62 -9.06 -2.89
CA GLY A 76 -1.95 -9.74 -3.98
C GLY A 76 -0.67 -9.08 -4.43
N HIS A 77 -0.19 -9.57 -5.56
CA HIS A 77 1.04 -9.13 -6.19
C HIS A 77 0.82 -8.93 -7.68
N PHE A 78 1.29 -7.79 -8.17
CA PHE A 78 1.31 -7.38 -9.56
C PHE A 78 2.75 -7.45 -10.06
N GLN A 79 2.98 -8.28 -11.07
CA GLN A 79 4.26 -8.41 -11.74
C GLN A 79 4.11 -7.92 -13.18
N PRO A 80 4.75 -6.80 -13.59
CA PRO A 80 4.86 -6.44 -15.00
C PRO A 80 5.39 -7.63 -15.81
N SER A 81 4.69 -7.97 -16.89
CA SER A 81 4.95 -9.17 -17.68
C SER A 81 4.46 -9.04 -19.13
N ARG A 82 4.86 -10.02 -19.95
CA ARG A 82 4.51 -10.21 -21.35
C ARG A 82 4.43 -11.69 -21.69
N ASP A 83 3.69 -12.04 -22.74
CA ASP A 83 3.66 -13.41 -23.28
C ASP A 83 4.81 -13.67 -24.27
N ALA A 84 4.90 -14.90 -24.78
CA ALA A 84 5.86 -15.30 -25.80
C ALA A 84 5.77 -14.46 -27.09
N SER A 85 4.60 -13.88 -27.36
CA SER A 85 4.34 -12.96 -28.49
C SER A 85 4.61 -11.49 -28.15
N GLN A 86 5.23 -11.21 -27.00
CA GLN A 86 5.57 -9.86 -26.51
C GLN A 86 4.35 -8.95 -26.23
N ARG A 87 3.14 -9.51 -26.13
CA ARG A 87 1.95 -8.75 -25.71
C ARG A 87 2.03 -8.54 -24.20
N ARG A 88 1.98 -7.27 -23.77
CA ARG A 88 2.12 -6.87 -22.36
C ARG A 88 0.81 -7.05 -21.62
N PHE A 89 0.87 -7.78 -20.51
CA PHE A 89 -0.18 -7.87 -19.50
C PHE A 89 0.45 -8.47 -18.25
N PRO A 90 0.14 -7.99 -17.04
CA PRO A 90 0.84 -8.42 -15.83
C PRO A 90 0.54 -9.88 -15.50
N LEU A 91 1.40 -10.49 -14.69
CA LEU A 91 1.00 -11.66 -13.90
C LEU A 91 0.46 -11.13 -12.57
N LEU A 92 -0.81 -11.40 -12.29
CA LEU A 92 -1.49 -11.07 -11.05
C LEU A 92 -1.65 -12.32 -10.20
N SER A 93 -1.41 -12.19 -8.91
CA SER A 93 -1.75 -13.21 -7.92
C SER A 93 -2.49 -12.58 -6.75
N ALA A 94 -3.44 -13.30 -6.18
CA ALA A 94 -4.33 -12.78 -5.16
C ALA A 94 -4.72 -13.84 -4.12
N VAL A 95 -4.92 -13.37 -2.89
CA VAL A 95 -5.60 -14.10 -1.82
C VAL A 95 -6.76 -13.25 -1.31
N ARG A 96 -7.85 -13.92 -0.91
CA ARG A 96 -9.02 -13.29 -0.32
C ARG A 96 -9.20 -13.78 1.11
N LEU A 97 -9.54 -12.88 2.02
CA LEU A 97 -9.86 -13.19 3.40
C LEU A 97 -10.98 -12.30 3.93
N GLU A 98 -11.52 -12.68 5.09
CA GLU A 98 -12.50 -11.87 5.82
C GLU A 98 -11.89 -11.36 7.12
N ALA A 99 -11.72 -10.04 7.22
CA ALA A 99 -11.29 -9.38 8.44
C ALA A 99 -12.42 -9.41 9.49
N SER A 100 -12.08 -9.72 10.74
CA SER A 100 -13.09 -9.75 11.81
C SER A 100 -13.60 -8.34 12.12
N GLU A 101 -12.66 -7.39 12.21
CA GLU A 101 -12.89 -5.97 12.43
C GLU A 101 -12.18 -5.16 11.32
N PRO A 102 -12.90 -4.75 10.26
CA PRO A 102 -12.28 -4.16 9.06
C PRO A 102 -11.44 -2.92 9.35
N LEU A 103 -12.00 -1.98 10.11
CA LEU A 103 -11.33 -0.72 10.44
C LEU A 103 -10.03 -0.95 11.23
N SER A 104 -10.07 -1.77 12.28
CA SER A 104 -8.88 -2.15 13.06
C SER A 104 -7.86 -2.88 12.19
N PHE A 105 -8.33 -3.72 11.26
CA PHE A 105 -7.48 -4.52 10.38
C PHE A 105 -6.75 -3.67 9.33
N ILE A 106 -7.33 -2.57 8.82
CA ILE A 106 -6.64 -1.63 7.91
C ILE A 106 -5.28 -1.25 8.48
N ALA A 107 -5.25 -0.79 9.74
CA ALA A 107 -4.06 -0.31 10.43
C ALA A 107 -2.97 -1.39 10.65
N ARG A 108 -3.32 -2.68 10.61
CA ARG A 108 -2.38 -3.81 10.81
C ARG A 108 -2.19 -4.66 9.57
N SER A 109 -2.92 -4.36 8.49
CA SER A 109 -2.93 -5.14 7.26
C SER A 109 -1.53 -5.35 6.65
N PRO A 110 -0.57 -4.39 6.67
CA PRO A 110 0.75 -4.64 6.10
C PRO A 110 1.53 -5.71 6.86
N LEU A 111 1.36 -5.78 8.19
CA LEU A 111 1.96 -6.82 9.03
C LEU A 111 1.33 -8.18 8.74
N ALA A 112 0.01 -8.23 8.65
CA ALA A 112 -0.73 -9.46 8.33
C ALA A 112 -0.35 -10.04 6.96
N MET A 113 -0.18 -9.17 5.96
CA MET A 113 0.05 -9.55 4.57
C MET A 113 1.52 -9.69 4.18
N SER A 114 2.46 -9.25 5.02
CA SER A 114 3.91 -9.25 4.75
C SER A 114 4.44 -10.57 4.17
N LYS A 115 4.06 -11.70 4.78
CA LYS A 115 4.46 -13.04 4.32
C LYS A 115 3.81 -13.44 2.99
N VAL A 116 2.54 -13.08 2.80
CA VAL A 116 1.81 -13.32 1.55
C VAL A 116 2.49 -12.56 0.42
N TRP A 117 2.64 -11.24 0.57
CA TRP A 117 3.27 -10.37 -0.41
C TRP A 117 4.68 -10.82 -0.80
N SER A 118 5.54 -11.10 0.19
CA SER A 118 6.90 -11.58 -0.07
C SER A 118 6.94 -12.93 -0.78
N GLY A 119 6.02 -13.83 -0.41
CA GLY A 119 5.89 -15.14 -1.04
C GLY A 119 5.42 -15.04 -2.49
N LEU A 120 4.34 -14.29 -2.74
CA LEU A 120 3.79 -14.07 -4.08
C LEU A 120 4.82 -13.40 -5.02
N SER A 121 5.55 -12.37 -4.56
CA SER A 121 6.59 -11.73 -5.38
C SER A 121 7.70 -12.70 -5.76
N ARG A 122 8.17 -13.53 -4.82
CA ARG A 122 9.18 -14.55 -5.10
C ARG A 122 8.69 -15.56 -6.15
N MET A 123 7.46 -16.04 -6.03
CA MET A 123 6.90 -17.04 -6.94
C MET A 123 6.60 -16.45 -8.32
N ALA A 124 6.12 -15.21 -8.39
CA ALA A 124 5.96 -14.49 -9.65
C ALA A 124 7.30 -14.37 -10.38
N LYS A 125 8.37 -13.97 -9.68
CA LYS A 125 9.73 -13.88 -10.24
C LYS A 125 10.21 -15.22 -10.79
N GLN A 126 9.95 -16.33 -10.09
CA GLN A 126 10.26 -17.67 -10.60
C GLN A 126 9.51 -17.99 -11.89
N ALA A 127 8.22 -17.66 -11.98
CA ALA A 127 7.43 -17.86 -13.19
C ALA A 127 7.88 -16.96 -14.37
N MET A 128 8.48 -15.79 -14.10
CA MET A 128 8.98 -14.88 -15.13
C MET A 128 10.25 -15.39 -15.82
N VAL A 129 11.12 -16.09 -15.09
CA VAL A 129 12.46 -16.49 -15.58
C VAL A 129 12.53 -17.96 -16.02
N ALA A 130 11.47 -18.74 -15.80
CA ALA A 130 11.45 -20.15 -16.15
C ALA A 130 11.25 -20.38 -17.66
N ASP A 131 12.02 -21.31 -18.23
CA ASP A 131 11.83 -21.77 -19.63
C ASP A 131 10.45 -22.42 -19.83
N ASP A 132 9.95 -23.13 -18.81
CA ASP A 132 8.55 -23.53 -18.68
C ASP A 132 8.00 -23.08 -17.33
N ALA A 133 7.09 -22.12 -17.35
CA ALA A 133 6.40 -21.63 -16.15
C ALA A 133 5.43 -22.65 -15.52
N GLY A 134 5.13 -23.78 -16.18
CA GLY A 134 4.15 -24.78 -15.70
C GLY A 134 4.34 -25.19 -14.23
N PRO A 135 5.52 -25.72 -13.82
CA PRO A 135 5.78 -26.09 -12.43
C PRO A 135 5.67 -24.92 -11.44
N ALA A 136 6.14 -23.73 -11.82
CA ALA A 136 6.06 -22.54 -10.95
C ALA A 136 4.61 -22.07 -10.76
N LEU A 137 3.79 -22.14 -11.82
CA LEU A 137 2.37 -21.80 -11.78
C LEU A 137 1.55 -22.84 -11.00
N THR A 138 1.89 -24.12 -11.09
CA THR A 138 1.30 -25.17 -10.23
C THR A 138 1.63 -24.93 -8.77
N ALA A 139 2.90 -24.66 -8.44
CA ALA A 139 3.30 -24.32 -7.08
C ALA A 139 2.55 -23.09 -6.56
N LEU A 140 2.34 -22.08 -7.41
CA LEU A 140 1.55 -20.88 -7.08
C LEU A 140 0.10 -21.23 -6.75
N ALA A 141 -0.59 -22.05 -7.55
CA ALA A 141 -1.96 -22.49 -7.27
C ALA A 141 -2.07 -23.33 -5.99
N ASP A 142 -1.09 -24.19 -5.71
CA ASP A 142 -1.11 -25.09 -4.56
C ASP A 142 -0.75 -24.40 -3.24
N THR A 143 -0.20 -23.18 -3.32
CA THR A 143 0.23 -22.43 -2.15
C THR A 143 -0.96 -22.01 -1.27
N ARG A 144 -0.76 -22.18 0.04
CA ARG A 144 -1.67 -21.74 1.10
C ARG A 144 -0.90 -20.90 2.10
N TYR A 145 -1.46 -19.76 2.49
CA TYR A 145 -0.92 -18.93 3.56
C TYR A 145 -1.80 -19.01 4.79
N THR A 146 -1.19 -19.13 5.96
CA THR A 146 -1.87 -18.96 7.25
C THR A 146 -1.56 -17.59 7.82
N LEU A 147 -2.60 -16.83 8.15
CA LEU A 147 -2.48 -15.52 8.79
C LEU A 147 -3.66 -15.26 9.72
N SER A 148 -3.50 -14.34 10.67
CA SER A 148 -4.57 -13.91 11.53
C SER A 148 -5.41 -12.81 10.88
N THR A 149 -6.73 -12.90 11.01
CA THR A 149 -7.67 -11.86 10.55
C THR A 149 -8.07 -10.89 11.67
N ASP A 150 -7.43 -11.03 12.84
CA ASP A 150 -7.61 -10.18 14.01
C ASP A 150 -6.42 -9.22 14.11
N ALA A 151 -6.70 -7.92 14.10
CA ALA A 151 -5.69 -6.88 14.23
C ALA A 151 -4.88 -7.01 15.54
N SER A 152 -5.50 -7.51 16.61
CA SER A 152 -4.86 -7.67 17.91
C SER A 152 -3.65 -8.61 17.89
N ALA A 153 -3.62 -9.57 16.97
CA ALA A 153 -2.50 -10.49 16.78
C ALA A 153 -1.19 -9.78 16.40
N TYR A 154 -1.29 -8.55 15.87
CA TYR A 154 -0.15 -7.77 15.38
C TYR A 154 0.19 -6.57 16.28
N ASN A 155 -0.61 -6.31 17.32
CA ASN A 155 -0.45 -5.12 18.16
C ASN A 155 0.83 -5.12 18.98
N ALA A 156 1.26 -6.29 19.50
CA ALA A 156 2.51 -6.37 20.26
C ALA A 156 3.71 -5.92 19.41
N THR A 157 3.88 -6.52 18.22
CA THR A 157 4.96 -6.18 17.29
C THR A 157 4.91 -4.72 16.84
N PHE A 158 3.70 -4.18 16.58
CA PHE A 158 3.55 -2.78 16.20
C PHE A 158 3.89 -1.82 17.35
N ASN A 159 3.46 -2.13 18.57
CA ASN A 159 3.76 -1.31 19.74
C ASN A 159 5.25 -1.32 20.08
N ASP A 160 5.90 -2.48 20.00
CA ASP A 160 7.36 -2.59 20.18
C ASP A 160 8.10 -1.69 19.19
N PHE A 161 7.65 -1.65 17.92
CA PHE A 161 8.20 -0.74 16.93
C PHE A 161 8.01 0.74 17.31
N LEU A 162 6.81 1.14 17.77
CA LEU A 162 6.56 2.52 18.22
C LEU A 162 7.38 2.92 19.46
N ASP A 163 7.65 1.96 20.34
CA ASP A 163 8.43 2.15 21.57
C ASP A 163 9.94 2.22 21.29
N ILE A 164 10.43 1.44 20.32
CA ILE A 164 11.87 1.38 19.98
C ILE A 164 12.29 2.53 19.06
N GLN A 165 11.43 2.95 18.13
CA GLN A 165 11.79 3.96 17.13
C GLN A 165 11.55 5.39 17.63
N THR A 166 12.37 6.31 17.15
CA THR A 166 12.20 7.76 17.34
C THR A 166 11.90 8.44 16.01
N VAL A 167 11.51 9.71 16.07
CA VAL A 167 11.35 10.55 14.88
C VAL A 167 12.62 10.55 14.04
N GLY A 168 13.78 10.84 14.67
CA GLY A 168 15.06 10.91 13.97
C GLY A 168 15.51 9.57 13.38
N SER A 169 15.23 8.44 14.05
CA SER A 169 15.59 7.11 13.52
C SER A 169 14.80 6.75 12.26
N ILE A 170 13.50 7.05 12.23
CA ILE A 170 12.66 6.83 11.04
C ILE A 170 13.09 7.72 9.89
N GLU A 171 13.33 9.01 10.14
CA GLU A 171 13.82 9.91 9.09
C GLU A 171 15.16 9.44 8.53
N ALA A 172 16.09 8.99 9.37
CA ALA A 172 17.38 8.45 8.90
C ALA A 172 17.21 7.20 8.02
N LEU A 173 16.32 6.28 8.41
CA LEU A 173 16.00 5.10 7.60
C LEU A 173 15.37 5.47 6.25
N LEU A 174 14.48 6.47 6.24
CA LEU A 174 13.83 6.95 5.01
C LEU A 174 14.81 7.70 4.09
N ARG A 175 15.70 8.53 4.63
CA ARG A 175 16.78 9.18 3.85
C ARG A 175 17.69 8.15 3.20
N THR A 176 18.08 7.12 3.95
CA THR A 176 18.89 6.00 3.42
C THR A 176 18.15 5.24 2.32
N ALA A 177 16.82 5.17 2.41
CA ALA A 177 15.96 4.55 1.40
C ALA A 177 15.69 5.45 0.17
N GLY A 178 16.40 6.56 0.00
CA GLY A 178 16.26 7.44 -1.17
C GLY A 178 15.19 8.53 -1.03
N HIS A 179 14.78 8.88 0.19
CA HIS A 179 13.87 10.00 0.49
C HIS A 179 14.63 11.13 1.23
N PRO A 180 15.53 11.88 0.57
CA PRO A 180 16.48 12.79 1.23
C PRO A 180 15.80 13.93 2.00
N ASP A 181 14.70 14.46 1.48
CA ASP A 181 14.02 15.65 2.01
C ASP A 181 12.93 15.33 3.04
N VAL A 182 12.86 14.07 3.49
CA VAL A 182 11.82 13.65 4.44
C VAL A 182 11.98 14.35 5.80
N SER A 183 10.88 14.91 6.28
CA SER A 183 10.75 15.48 7.62
C SER A 183 9.39 15.11 8.20
N LEU A 184 9.36 14.33 9.28
CA LEU A 184 8.14 13.95 9.98
C LEU A 184 7.47 15.16 10.63
N LYS A 185 8.25 16.18 11.02
CA LYS A 185 7.74 17.48 11.46
C LYS A 185 6.81 18.13 10.45
N LYS A 186 7.09 18.01 9.15
CA LYS A 186 6.23 18.52 8.07
C LYS A 186 5.19 17.49 7.63
N LEU A 187 5.62 16.24 7.44
CA LEU A 187 4.81 15.16 6.89
C LEU A 187 3.62 14.80 7.79
N LEU A 188 3.81 14.71 9.11
CA LEU A 188 2.70 14.34 10.00
C LEU A 188 1.60 15.42 10.01
N PRO A 189 1.88 16.72 10.24
CA PRO A 189 0.84 17.74 10.10
C PRO A 189 0.25 17.82 8.67
N ALA A 190 1.06 17.65 7.62
CA ALA A 190 0.55 17.58 6.24
C ALA A 190 -0.51 16.49 6.09
N LEU A 191 -0.20 15.29 6.56
CA LEU A 191 -1.09 14.14 6.50
C LEU A 191 -2.38 14.40 7.29
N GLY A 192 -2.28 14.99 8.48
CA GLY A 192 -3.45 15.36 9.27
C GLY A 192 -4.34 16.39 8.59
N LEU A 193 -3.75 17.44 8.01
CA LEU A 193 -4.48 18.48 7.27
C LEU A 193 -5.15 17.94 5.99
N LEU A 194 -4.43 17.11 5.22
CA LEU A 194 -4.94 16.48 3.99
C LEU A 194 -6.11 15.53 4.28
N LEU A 195 -6.07 14.81 5.41
CA LEU A 195 -7.11 13.85 5.79
C LEU A 195 -8.25 14.49 6.58
N GLN A 196 -8.08 15.69 7.15
CA GLN A 196 -9.10 16.34 7.97
C GLN A 196 -10.49 16.47 7.29
N PRO A 197 -10.60 16.76 5.98
CA PRO A 197 -11.90 16.79 5.29
C PRO A 197 -12.66 15.46 5.35
N ILE A 198 -11.96 14.34 5.49
CA ILE A 198 -12.53 12.99 5.56
C ILE A 198 -13.27 12.77 6.90
N LEU A 199 -12.87 13.45 7.98
CA LEU A 199 -13.47 13.30 9.32
C LEU A 199 -14.90 13.82 9.42
N ALA A 200 -15.29 14.76 8.54
CA ALA A 200 -16.62 15.35 8.54
C ALA A 200 -17.72 14.29 8.39
N GLY A 201 -17.40 13.14 7.77
CA GLY A 201 -18.34 12.04 7.52
C GLY A 201 -19.33 12.40 6.41
N GLY A 202 -19.58 11.46 5.52
CA GLY A 202 -20.48 11.64 4.37
C GLY A 202 -19.94 10.98 3.09
N ASN A 203 -20.68 11.10 1.99
CA ASN A 203 -20.26 10.67 0.64
C ASN A 203 -19.17 11.61 0.09
N VAL A 204 -18.05 11.76 0.79
CA VAL A 204 -16.89 12.51 0.30
C VAL A 204 -16.23 11.63 -0.76
N SER A 205 -16.36 12.01 -2.04
CA SER A 205 -15.56 11.42 -3.10
C SER A 205 -14.14 11.98 -3.00
N VAL A 206 -13.17 11.08 -2.82
CA VAL A 206 -11.76 11.47 -2.75
C VAL A 206 -11.12 11.07 -4.07
N ASP A 207 -11.03 12.03 -4.99
CA ASP A 207 -10.48 11.83 -6.34
C ASP A 207 -8.95 11.99 -6.37
N LYS A 208 -8.30 11.66 -5.24
CA LYS A 208 -6.87 11.81 -4.99
C LYS A 208 -6.32 10.55 -4.31
N ALA A 209 -5.05 10.28 -4.53
CA ALA A 209 -4.29 9.28 -3.79
C ALA A 209 -3.15 9.96 -3.01
N LEU A 210 -2.76 9.36 -1.89
CA LEU A 210 -1.59 9.77 -1.12
C LEU A 210 -0.40 8.88 -1.46
N GLU A 211 0.77 9.46 -1.66
CA GLU A 211 2.04 8.75 -1.72
C GLU A 211 2.85 8.99 -0.45
N LEU A 212 3.20 7.91 0.24
CA LEU A 212 3.93 7.91 1.50
C LEU A 212 5.27 7.17 1.33
N PRO A 213 6.38 7.73 1.84
CA PRO A 213 7.69 7.11 1.72
C PRO A 213 7.75 5.86 2.61
N LEU A 214 8.46 4.83 2.13
CA LEU A 214 8.74 3.62 2.88
C LEU A 214 10.25 3.37 2.96
N VAL A 215 10.64 2.58 3.96
CA VAL A 215 12.03 2.15 4.14
C VAL A 215 12.41 1.01 3.20
N GLN A 216 13.69 0.94 2.88
CA GLN A 216 14.25 -0.10 2.02
C GLN A 216 14.32 -1.46 2.72
N ASP A 217 14.57 -1.50 4.03
CA ASP A 217 14.65 -2.76 4.77
C ASP A 217 13.31 -3.50 4.78
N ALA A 218 13.30 -4.73 4.27
CA ALA A 218 12.10 -5.56 4.17
C ALA A 218 11.49 -5.95 5.53
N LEU A 219 12.27 -5.93 6.62
CA LEU A 219 11.76 -6.19 7.97
C LEU A 219 11.01 -4.98 8.55
N TYR A 220 11.53 -3.77 8.33
CA TYR A 220 10.91 -2.53 8.82
C TYR A 220 9.80 -2.00 7.91
N ARG A 221 9.83 -2.34 6.62
CA ARG A 221 8.86 -1.83 5.63
C ARG A 221 7.40 -2.10 6.01
N PRO A 222 7.00 -3.31 6.42
CA PRO A 222 5.62 -3.56 6.88
C PRO A 222 5.25 -2.78 8.14
N LEU A 223 6.20 -2.50 9.05
CA LEU A 223 5.96 -1.73 10.27
C LEU A 223 5.70 -0.26 9.96
N LEU A 224 6.50 0.34 9.08
CA LEU A 224 6.28 1.72 8.66
C LEU A 224 5.01 1.88 7.81
N ALA A 225 4.73 0.92 6.92
CA ALA A 225 3.46 0.89 6.18
C ALA A 225 2.26 0.79 7.14
N ALA A 226 2.36 -0.03 8.20
CA ALA A 226 1.33 -0.13 9.22
C ALA A 226 1.20 1.17 10.03
N PHE A 227 2.29 1.90 10.30
CA PHE A 227 2.24 3.20 10.96
C PHE A 227 1.46 4.23 10.13
N TRP A 228 1.70 4.26 8.82
CA TRP A 228 0.95 5.10 7.89
C TRP A 228 -0.54 4.74 7.86
N LEU A 229 -0.88 3.45 7.75
CA LEU A 229 -2.27 3.02 7.77
C LEU A 229 -2.94 3.17 9.14
N ASP A 230 -2.19 3.14 10.24
CA ASP A 230 -2.70 3.42 11.58
C ASP A 230 -3.18 4.87 11.72
N ILE A 231 -2.44 5.81 11.12
CA ILE A 231 -2.87 7.21 11.03
C ILE A 231 -4.11 7.32 10.13
N VAL A 232 -4.05 6.81 8.90
CA VAL A 232 -5.15 6.91 7.92
C VAL A 232 -6.44 6.26 8.43
N ALA A 233 -6.35 5.09 9.08
CA ALA A 233 -7.48 4.37 9.63
C ALA A 233 -8.33 5.23 10.59
N CYS A 234 -7.71 6.12 11.36
CA CYS A 234 -8.43 7.01 12.26
C CYS A 234 -9.34 8.01 11.52
N PHE A 235 -8.97 8.44 10.32
CA PHE A 235 -9.74 9.43 9.55
C PHE A 235 -10.90 8.78 8.79
N VAL A 236 -10.71 7.55 8.31
CA VAL A 236 -11.74 6.82 7.54
C VAL A 236 -12.77 6.10 8.43
N ALA A 237 -12.63 6.19 9.75
CA ALA A 237 -13.50 5.52 10.72
C ALA A 237 -15.00 5.90 10.59
N ARG A 238 -15.28 7.16 10.22
CA ARG A 238 -16.65 7.70 10.15
C ARG A 238 -17.32 7.51 8.78
N GLY A 239 -16.58 7.15 7.74
CA GLY A 239 -17.11 6.94 6.39
C GLY A 239 -17.11 5.47 5.95
N ASP A 240 -17.64 5.26 4.75
CA ASP A 240 -17.55 3.99 4.01
C ASP A 240 -16.54 4.16 2.88
N PHE A 241 -15.27 3.89 3.21
CA PHE A 241 -14.15 4.04 2.29
C PHE A 241 -13.63 2.66 1.91
N GLU A 242 -13.32 2.49 0.64
CA GLU A 242 -12.53 1.35 0.17
C GLU A 242 -11.12 1.85 -0.14
N LEU A 243 -10.12 1.38 0.60
CA LEU A 243 -8.74 1.76 0.39
C LEU A 243 -8.08 0.82 -0.62
N ALA A 244 -7.37 1.39 -1.58
CA ALA A 244 -6.33 0.69 -2.34
C ALA A 244 -4.98 1.00 -1.75
N VAL A 245 -4.27 -0.02 -1.27
CA VAL A 245 -2.89 0.10 -0.78
C VAL A 245 -1.98 -0.52 -1.82
N LEU A 246 -1.13 0.28 -2.47
CA LEU A 246 -0.19 -0.17 -3.49
C LEU A 246 1.24 0.14 -3.05
N ILE A 247 2.05 -0.89 -2.79
CA ILE A 247 3.45 -0.73 -2.39
C ILE A 247 4.34 -1.04 -3.60
N ARG A 248 5.06 -0.01 -4.06
CA ARG A 248 6.02 -0.12 -5.17
C ARG A 248 7.35 -0.63 -4.61
N ASN A 249 7.84 -1.75 -5.15
CA ASN A 249 9.08 -2.38 -4.73
C ASN A 249 10.28 -1.93 -5.58
N ASP A 250 10.42 -0.62 -5.82
CA ASP A 250 11.60 -0.04 -6.46
C ASP A 250 12.72 0.28 -5.45
N ALA A 251 13.80 0.90 -5.93
CA ALA A 251 14.97 1.24 -5.11
C ALA A 251 14.66 2.21 -3.96
N ALA A 252 13.63 3.05 -4.13
CA ALA A 252 13.14 3.99 -3.13
C ALA A 252 11.66 3.70 -2.83
N PRO A 253 11.35 2.67 -2.02
CA PRO A 253 10.00 2.15 -1.89
C PRO A 253 9.00 3.20 -1.43
N ARG A 254 7.78 3.13 -1.97
CA ARG A 254 6.67 4.04 -1.68
C ARG A 254 5.37 3.27 -1.54
N MET A 255 4.47 3.79 -0.71
CA MET A 255 3.10 3.29 -0.58
C MET A 255 2.14 4.32 -1.13
N LEU A 256 1.29 3.91 -2.06
CA LEU A 256 0.17 4.70 -2.53
C LEU A 256 -1.09 4.24 -1.79
N ILE A 257 -1.91 5.19 -1.36
CA ILE A 257 -3.22 4.96 -0.75
C ILE A 257 -4.26 5.70 -1.58
N GLY A 258 -5.08 4.95 -2.32
CA GLY A 258 -6.32 5.44 -2.93
C GLY A 258 -7.52 5.20 -2.00
N PHE A 259 -8.59 5.97 -2.15
CA PHE A 259 -9.77 5.94 -1.26
C PHE A 259 -11.06 5.45 -1.95
N ASN A 260 -10.97 5.07 -3.23
CA ASN A 260 -12.09 4.66 -4.08
C ASN A 260 -11.96 3.18 -4.55
N GLY A 261 -11.48 2.31 -3.67
CA GLY A 261 -11.34 0.88 -3.91
C GLY A 261 -10.38 0.58 -5.05
N ALA A 262 -10.76 -0.35 -5.94
CA ALA A 262 -9.94 -0.72 -7.10
C ALA A 262 -10.05 0.26 -8.26
N ASP A 263 -9.78 1.54 -7.96
CA ASP A 263 -9.62 2.58 -8.96
C ASP A 263 -8.39 2.27 -9.84
N HIS A 264 -8.62 2.20 -11.15
CA HIS A 264 -7.57 1.99 -12.14
C HIS A 264 -6.61 3.18 -12.24
N GLN A 265 -7.03 4.39 -11.85
CA GLN A 265 -6.13 5.55 -11.80
C GLN A 265 -5.03 5.35 -10.75
N ALA A 266 -5.34 4.71 -9.62
CA ALA A 266 -4.36 4.41 -8.58
C ALA A 266 -3.26 3.47 -9.08
N LEU A 267 -3.62 2.39 -9.79
CA LEU A 267 -2.65 1.48 -10.38
C LEU A 267 -1.87 2.14 -11.52
N ARG A 268 -2.52 2.93 -12.39
CA ARG A 268 -1.81 3.71 -13.42
C ARG A 268 -0.79 4.66 -12.78
N ALA A 269 -1.16 5.38 -11.72
CA ALA A 269 -0.26 6.26 -10.99
C ALA A 269 0.87 5.49 -10.28
N ALA A 270 0.63 4.25 -9.85
CA ALA A 270 1.69 3.40 -9.31
C ALA A 270 2.68 2.92 -10.40
N LEU A 271 2.22 2.76 -11.65
CA LEU A 271 3.07 2.38 -12.78
C LEU A 271 3.86 3.57 -13.33
N ASP A 272 3.24 4.75 -13.40
CA ASP A 272 3.90 6.00 -13.82
C ASP A 272 3.54 7.18 -12.88
N PRO A 273 4.24 7.31 -11.74
CA PRO A 273 3.95 8.34 -10.75
C PRO A 273 4.37 9.75 -11.18
N ARG A 274 5.20 9.88 -12.22
CA ARG A 274 5.66 11.20 -12.71
C ARG A 274 4.54 11.93 -13.46
N GLU A 275 3.75 11.17 -14.20
CA GLU A 275 2.61 11.68 -14.98
C GLU A 275 1.30 11.60 -14.20
N ALA A 276 1.35 11.31 -12.89
CA ALA A 276 0.16 11.25 -12.04
C ALA A 276 -0.48 12.63 -11.80
N GLY A 277 0.25 13.73 -12.08
CA GLY A 277 -0.25 15.10 -11.99
C GLY A 277 -0.92 15.36 -10.64
N ASP A 278 -2.05 16.05 -10.66
CA ASP A 278 -2.77 16.40 -9.44
C ASP A 278 -3.41 15.19 -8.74
N PHE A 279 -3.50 14.01 -9.37
CA PHE A 279 -4.15 12.84 -8.76
C PHE A 279 -3.34 12.32 -7.57
N LEU A 280 -2.01 12.32 -7.66
CA LEU A 280 -1.13 11.73 -6.64
C LEU A 280 -0.46 12.81 -5.81
N ILE A 281 -0.83 12.91 -4.54
CA ILE A 281 -0.27 13.85 -3.58
C ILE A 281 0.92 13.19 -2.87
N ARG A 282 2.12 13.73 -3.08
CA ARG A 282 3.32 13.30 -2.34
C ARG A 282 3.35 13.99 -0.99
N VAL A 283 3.04 13.24 0.07
CA VAL A 283 2.89 13.82 1.41
C VAL A 283 4.22 14.31 2.00
N GLN A 284 5.35 13.83 1.48
CA GLN A 284 6.68 14.34 1.80
C GLN A 284 6.94 15.76 1.28
N ASP A 285 6.25 16.19 0.21
CA ASP A 285 6.43 17.51 -0.41
C ASP A 285 5.52 18.52 0.31
N ALA A 286 5.85 18.76 1.59
CA ALA A 286 4.97 19.38 2.58
C ALA A 286 5.42 20.78 3.05
N ASP A 287 6.20 21.51 2.25
CA ASP A 287 6.68 22.85 2.65
C ASP A 287 5.53 23.85 2.88
N TRP A 288 4.41 23.67 2.18
CA TRP A 288 3.19 24.47 2.35
C TRP A 288 2.60 24.40 3.77
N VAL A 289 2.95 23.40 4.57
CA VAL A 289 2.45 23.24 5.95
C VAL A 289 3.00 24.32 6.88
N GLU A 290 4.18 24.88 6.58
CA GLU A 290 4.78 25.93 7.42
C GLU A 290 3.85 27.15 7.55
N ASP A 291 3.16 27.52 6.48
CA ASP A 291 2.18 28.62 6.47
C ASP A 291 1.02 28.38 7.46
N TYR A 292 0.57 27.13 7.59
CA TYR A 292 -0.51 26.75 8.50
C TYR A 292 -0.03 26.66 9.94
N MET A 293 1.20 26.17 10.17
CA MET A 293 1.79 26.04 11.50
C MET A 293 1.90 27.38 12.23
N HIS A 294 2.13 28.49 11.52
CA HIS A 294 2.18 29.81 12.14
C HIS A 294 0.80 30.31 12.60
N SER A 295 -0.27 29.83 11.98
CA SER A 295 -1.64 30.28 12.22
C SER A 295 -2.43 29.43 13.23
N ASP A 296 -2.03 28.16 13.43
CA ASP A 296 -2.70 27.22 14.34
C ASP A 296 -1.79 26.81 15.51
N TYR A 297 -2.22 27.13 16.72
CA TYR A 297 -1.49 26.85 17.95
C TYR A 297 -1.24 25.33 18.18
N ASN A 298 -2.22 24.49 17.88
CA ASN A 298 -2.10 23.04 18.10
C ASN A 298 -1.13 22.42 17.09
N LEU A 299 -1.17 22.87 15.83
CA LEU A 299 -0.21 22.44 14.80
C LEU A 299 1.23 22.87 15.14
N ASN A 300 1.40 24.12 15.58
CA ASN A 300 2.71 24.61 16.02
C ASN A 300 3.25 23.79 17.19
N LYS A 301 2.40 23.51 18.19
CA LYS A 301 2.75 22.68 19.33
C LYS A 301 3.19 21.29 18.86
N LEU A 302 2.41 20.60 18.02
CA LEU A 302 2.77 19.29 17.46
C LEU A 302 4.14 19.33 16.78
N ALA A 303 4.34 20.28 15.87
CA ALA A 303 5.58 20.41 15.11
C ALA A 303 6.78 20.73 16.00
N SER A 304 6.61 21.51 17.07
CA SER A 304 7.68 21.79 18.04
C SER A 304 8.18 20.54 18.77
N TYR A 305 7.29 19.58 19.05
CA TYR A 305 7.71 18.29 19.60
C TYR A 305 8.39 17.42 18.55
N LEU A 306 7.86 17.40 17.32
CA LEU A 306 8.40 16.61 16.21
C LEU A 306 9.78 17.10 15.74
N ASP A 307 10.19 18.32 16.11
CA ASP A 307 11.53 18.85 15.86
C ASP A 307 12.63 18.13 16.68
N ARG A 308 12.24 17.29 17.64
CA ARG A 308 13.14 16.52 18.49
C ARG A 308 13.40 15.12 17.90
N ASP A 309 14.63 14.88 17.46
CA ASP A 309 15.06 13.59 16.93
C ASP A 309 14.90 12.41 17.91
N ASP A 310 15.01 12.68 19.21
CA ASP A 310 14.89 11.71 20.31
C ASP A 310 13.43 11.40 20.69
N LEU A 311 12.45 12.08 20.09
CA LEU A 311 11.04 11.85 20.40
C LEU A 311 10.62 10.45 19.94
N ALA A 312 10.20 9.61 20.90
CA ALA A 312 9.66 8.29 20.60
C ALA A 312 8.46 8.38 19.65
N LEU A 313 8.39 7.48 18.67
CA LEU A 313 7.34 7.47 17.64
C LEU A 313 5.95 7.27 18.25
N LYS A 314 5.85 6.50 19.35
CA LYS A 314 4.64 6.37 20.16
C LYS A 314 4.12 7.72 20.69
N THR A 315 5.02 8.58 21.15
CA THR A 315 4.67 9.92 21.65
C THR A 315 4.23 10.82 20.50
N ALA A 316 4.96 10.80 19.38
CA ALA A 316 4.57 11.52 18.15
C ALA A 316 3.15 11.12 17.70
N ARG A 317 2.85 9.81 17.69
CA ARG A 317 1.54 9.27 17.31
C ARG A 317 0.41 9.73 18.24
N LYS A 318 0.69 9.79 19.55
CA LYS A 318 -0.25 10.29 20.56
C LYS A 318 -0.54 11.78 20.36
N LEU A 319 0.51 12.61 20.26
CA LEU A 319 0.38 14.06 20.03
C LEU A 319 -0.38 14.37 18.74
N PHE A 320 -0.16 13.58 17.69
CA PHE A 320 -0.92 13.67 16.45
C PHE A 320 -2.43 13.42 16.70
N GLY A 321 -2.77 12.39 17.47
CA GLY A 321 -4.16 12.09 17.86
C GLY A 321 -4.80 13.23 18.64
N GLU A 322 -4.08 13.79 19.62
CA GLU A 322 -4.55 14.93 20.43
C GLU A 322 -4.83 16.16 19.53
N THR A 323 -3.99 16.37 18.52
CA THR A 323 -4.05 17.53 17.61
C THR A 323 -5.21 17.45 16.62
N PHE A 324 -5.40 16.31 15.96
CA PHE A 324 -6.37 16.18 14.85
C PHE A 324 -7.66 15.46 15.21
N LEU A 325 -7.63 14.60 16.23
CA LEU A 325 -8.72 13.67 16.55
C LEU A 325 -9.32 13.90 17.94
N GLY A 326 -8.64 14.66 18.81
CA GLY A 326 -9.05 14.89 20.19
C GLY A 326 -8.93 13.65 21.08
N THR A 327 -8.02 12.73 20.75
CA THR A 327 -7.79 11.44 21.45
C THR A 327 -6.41 11.37 22.07
#